data_AF-A0A2X3K220-F1
#
_entry.id   AF-A0A2X3K220-F1
#
_cell.length_a   1.000
_cell.length_b   1.000
_cell.length_c   1.000
_cell.angle_alpha   90.00
_cell.angle_beta   90.00
_cell.angle_gamma   90.00
#
_symmetry.space_group_name_H-M   'P 1'
#
loop_
_entity.id
_entity.type
_entity.pdbx_description
1 polymer ?
#
loop_
_entity_poly.entity_id
_entity_poly.type
_entity_poly.pdbx_seq_one_letter_code
_entity_poly.pdbx_strand_id
1 'polypeptide(L)'
;MVSKPFQRPFSLATRLTFFISLATIAAFFAFAWIMIHSVKVHFAEQDINDLKEISATLERVLNHPDETQARRLMTLEDIVSGYSNVLISLADSHGKTVYHSPGAPDIREFTRDAIPDKDARGGEVYLLSGPTIMMPGHGHGHMEHSNWRMINLSVGPLVDGKPIYTLYIALSIDFHLHYINDLMNKLIMTASIISILIVFYRAIGGT
;
A
#
# COMPACT_ATOMS: atom_id res chain seq x y z
N MET A 1 -60.45 13.64 34.54
CA MET A 1 -59.88 12.37 34.03
C MET A 1 -58.89 12.71 32.93
N VAL A 2 -57.60 12.48 33.17
CA VAL A 2 -56.53 12.71 32.18
C VAL A 2 -56.51 11.52 31.23
N SER A 3 -56.91 11.71 29.98
CA SER A 3 -56.79 10.70 28.92
C SER A 3 -55.32 10.55 28.54
N LYS A 4 -54.69 9.44 28.94
CA LYS A 4 -53.39 9.03 28.40
C LYS A 4 -53.56 8.76 26.90
N PRO A 5 -52.78 9.40 26.00
CA PRO A 5 -52.81 9.04 24.59
C PRO A 5 -52.28 7.62 24.44
N PHE A 6 -53.14 6.71 23.97
CA PHE A 6 -52.81 5.33 23.67
C PHE A 6 -51.84 5.34 22.48
N GLN A 7 -50.55 5.07 22.73
CA GLN A 7 -49.57 4.89 21.66
C GLN A 7 -50.00 3.66 20.83
N ARG A 8 -50.53 3.89 19.63
CA ARG A 8 -50.82 2.81 18.68
C ARG A 8 -49.48 2.15 18.30
N PRO A 9 -49.35 0.82 18.39
CA PRO A 9 -48.13 0.16 17.96
C PRO A 9 -47.91 0.42 16.47
N PHE A 10 -46.66 0.77 16.11
CA PHE A 10 -46.26 0.94 14.70
C PHE A 10 -46.73 -0.24 13.85
N SER A 11 -47.35 0.06 12.70
CA SER A 11 -47.86 -0.93 11.74
C SER A 11 -46.78 -1.93 11.32
N LEU A 12 -47.18 -3.17 11.05
CA LEU A 12 -46.32 -4.24 10.55
C LEU A 12 -45.51 -3.80 9.32
N ALA A 13 -46.16 -3.06 8.41
CA ALA A 13 -45.54 -2.50 7.21
C ALA A 13 -44.42 -1.49 7.53
N THR A 14 -44.60 -0.65 8.55
CA THR A 14 -43.60 0.35 8.97
C THR A 14 -42.37 -0.30 9.59
N ARG A 15 -42.55 -1.40 10.33
CA ARG A 15 -41.44 -2.18 10.89
C ARG A 15 -40.69 -2.93 9.79
N LEU A 16 -41.40 -3.56 8.86
CA LEU A 16 -40.78 -4.29 7.75
C LEU A 16 -39.92 -3.38 6.86
N THR A 17 -40.48 -2.25 6.43
CA THR A 17 -39.74 -1.25 5.62
C THR A 17 -38.55 -0.66 6.38
N PHE A 18 -38.66 -0.47 7.70
CA PHE A 18 -37.52 -0.05 8.53
C PHE A 18 -36.37 -1.05 8.49
N PHE A 19 -36.67 -2.33 8.71
CA PHE A 19 -35.64 -3.36 8.71
C PHE A 19 -34.99 -3.52 7.33
N ILE A 20 -35.77 -3.43 6.25
CA ILE A 20 -35.23 -3.48 4.88
C ILE A 20 -34.28 -2.31 4.65
N SER A 21 -34.70 -1.08 4.92
CA SER A 21 -33.85 0.11 4.76
C SER A 21 -32.57 0.02 5.60
N LEU A 22 -32.68 -0.41 6.86
CA LEU A 22 -31.53 -0.58 7.76
C LEU A 22 -30.57 -1.66 7.23
N ALA A 23 -31.10 -2.80 6.77
CA ALA A 23 -30.31 -3.88 6.21
C ALA A 23 -29.61 -3.45 4.91
N THR A 24 -30.28 -2.68 4.05
CA THR A 24 -29.68 -2.13 2.82
C THR A 24 -28.53 -1.19 3.14
N ILE A 25 -28.70 -0.26 4.08
CA ILE A 25 -27.62 0.65 4.51
C ILE A 25 -26.44 -0.16 5.06
N ALA A 26 -26.70 -1.13 5.96
CA ALA A 26 -25.67 -1.99 6.51
C ALA A 26 -24.92 -2.79 5.43
N ALA A 27 -25.63 -3.33 4.45
CA ALA A 27 -25.03 -4.06 3.33
C ALA A 27 -24.11 -3.15 2.48
N PHE A 28 -24.51 -1.91 2.19
CA PHE A 28 -23.67 -0.96 1.46
C PHE A 28 -22.36 -0.66 2.21
N PHE A 29 -22.43 -0.42 3.53
CA PHE A 29 -21.22 -0.22 4.34
C PHE A 29 -20.35 -1.49 4.39
N ALA A 30 -20.95 -2.67 4.49
CA ALA A 30 -20.21 -3.93 4.47
C ALA A 30 -19.48 -4.15 3.12
N PHE A 31 -20.16 -3.93 1.99
CA PHE A 31 -19.53 -4.03 0.67
C PHE A 31 -18.45 -2.98 0.47
N ALA A 32 -18.68 -1.75 0.94
CA ALA A 32 -17.68 -0.69 0.87
C ALA A 32 -16.40 -1.07 1.62
N TRP A 33 -16.55 -1.62 2.83
CA TRP A 33 -15.45 -2.14 3.64
C TRP A 33 -14.71 -3.29 2.92
N ILE A 34 -15.44 -4.29 2.44
CA ILE A 34 -14.87 -5.44 1.72
C ILE A 34 -14.08 -4.98 0.49
N MET A 35 -14.62 -4.04 -0.29
CA MET A 35 -13.97 -3.51 -1.49
C MET A 35 -12.64 -2.83 -1.14
N ILE A 36 -12.62 -1.93 -0.16
CA ILE A 36 -11.40 -1.23 0.25
C ILE A 36 -10.36 -2.24 0.76
N HIS A 37 -10.78 -3.18 1.60
CA HIS A 37 -9.89 -4.22 2.12
C HIS A 37 -9.31 -5.09 1.01
N SER A 38 -10.14 -5.51 0.05
CA SER A 38 -9.70 -6.32 -1.09
C SER A 38 -8.68 -5.59 -1.96
N VAL A 39 -8.90 -4.31 -2.25
CA VAL A 39 -7.98 -3.50 -3.06
C VAL A 39 -6.64 -3.29 -2.35
N LYS A 40 -6.64 -3.02 -1.03
CA LYS A 40 -5.41 -2.88 -0.24
C LYS A 40 -4.55 -4.14 -0.28
N VAL A 41 -5.16 -5.30 -0.06
CA VAL A 41 -4.47 -6.59 -0.14
C VAL A 41 -3.98 -6.87 -1.56
N HIS A 42 -4.78 -6.57 -2.58
CA HIS A 42 -4.37 -6.75 -3.97
C HIS A 42 -3.14 -5.92 -4.34
N PHE A 43 -3.08 -4.65 -3.94
CA PHE A 43 -1.90 -3.83 -4.15
C PHE A 43 -0.69 -4.33 -3.37
N ALA A 44 -0.87 -4.78 -2.12
CA ALA A 44 0.21 -5.39 -1.36
C ALA A 44 0.74 -6.65 -2.07
N GLU A 45 -0.13 -7.52 -2.57
CA GLU A 45 0.26 -8.72 -3.33
C GLU A 45 0.98 -8.37 -4.63
N GLN A 46 0.50 -7.37 -5.37
CA GLN A 46 1.14 -6.88 -6.59
C GLN A 46 2.54 -6.32 -6.30
N ASP A 47 2.66 -5.40 -5.35
CA ASP A 47 3.94 -4.77 -4.99
C ASP A 47 4.96 -5.79 -4.48
N ILE A 48 4.51 -6.80 -3.74
CA ILE A 48 5.38 -7.90 -3.28
C ILE A 48 5.87 -8.76 -4.46
N ASN A 49 5.02 -9.01 -5.45
CA ASN A 49 5.43 -9.77 -6.63
C ASN A 49 6.45 -8.99 -7.47
N ASP A 50 6.24 -7.69 -7.66
CA ASP A 50 7.17 -6.79 -8.35
C ASP A 50 8.52 -6.75 -7.60
N LEU A 51 8.49 -6.58 -6.28
CA LEU A 51 9.68 -6.62 -5.43
C LEU A 51 10.42 -7.95 -5.52
N LYS A 52 9.72 -9.09 -5.59
CA LYS A 52 10.35 -10.41 -5.75
C LYS A 52 11.04 -10.54 -7.10
N GLU A 53 10.40 -10.10 -8.18
CA GLU A 53 10.97 -10.13 -9.53
C GLU A 53 12.23 -9.25 -9.62
N ILE A 54 12.16 -8.03 -9.07
CA ILE A 54 13.31 -7.13 -8.97
C ILE A 54 14.40 -7.78 -8.13
N SER A 55 14.08 -8.34 -6.95
CA SER A 55 15.07 -8.96 -6.07
C SER A 55 15.81 -10.12 -6.74
N ALA A 56 15.10 -10.98 -7.48
CA ALA A 56 15.70 -12.11 -8.18
C ALA A 56 16.61 -11.65 -9.32
N THR A 57 16.27 -10.54 -9.97
CA THR A 57 17.10 -9.92 -11.00
C THR A 57 18.37 -9.34 -10.41
N LEU A 58 18.27 -8.54 -9.34
CA LEU A 58 19.42 -7.93 -8.68
C LEU A 58 20.33 -8.98 -8.01
N GLU A 59 19.74 -10.02 -7.42
CA GLU A 59 20.49 -11.14 -6.86
C GLU A 59 21.33 -11.85 -7.94
N ARG A 60 20.76 -12.11 -9.12
CA ARG A 60 21.48 -12.72 -10.24
C ARG A 60 22.67 -11.87 -10.70
N VAL A 61 22.50 -10.55 -10.75
CA VAL A 61 23.58 -9.60 -11.10
C VAL A 61 24.67 -9.62 -10.03
N LEU A 62 24.31 -9.58 -8.75
CA LEU A 62 25.27 -9.57 -7.65
C LEU A 62 25.99 -10.91 -7.45
N ASN A 63 25.42 -12.01 -7.90
CA ASN A 63 26.00 -13.35 -7.84
C ASN A 63 26.68 -13.80 -9.14
N HIS A 64 26.82 -12.94 -10.16
CA HIS A 64 27.37 -13.32 -11.45
C HIS A 64 28.85 -13.80 -11.33
N PRO A 65 29.17 -15.07 -11.61
CA PRO A 65 30.45 -15.69 -11.23
C PRO A 65 31.68 -15.06 -11.93
N ASP A 66 31.51 -14.58 -13.16
CA ASP A 66 32.63 -14.12 -14.00
C ASP A 66 32.91 -12.61 -13.93
N GLU A 67 32.18 -11.86 -13.10
CA GLU A 67 32.35 -10.41 -12.96
C GLU A 67 33.05 -10.02 -11.66
N THR A 68 33.92 -9.01 -11.73
CA THR A 68 34.50 -8.37 -10.55
C THR A 68 33.43 -7.61 -9.75
N GLN A 69 33.62 -7.44 -8.44
CA GLN A 69 32.65 -6.71 -7.61
C GLN A 69 32.34 -5.30 -8.14
N ALA A 70 33.36 -4.56 -8.59
CA ALA A 70 33.18 -3.24 -9.19
C ALA A 70 32.31 -3.29 -10.46
N ARG A 71 32.47 -4.32 -11.29
CA ARG A 71 31.65 -4.48 -12.49
C ARG A 71 30.20 -4.81 -12.14
N ARG A 72 29.97 -5.68 -11.16
CA ARG A 72 28.60 -6.01 -10.67
C ARG A 72 27.88 -4.78 -10.13
N LEU A 73 28.57 -3.94 -9.36
CA LEU A 73 28.01 -2.69 -8.83
C LEU A 73 27.68 -1.69 -9.95
N MET A 74 28.54 -1.60 -10.98
CA MET A 74 28.27 -0.76 -12.15
C MET A 74 27.04 -1.24 -12.93
N THR A 75 26.90 -2.57 -13.13
CA THR A 75 25.72 -3.17 -13.77
C THR A 75 24.46 -2.96 -12.92
N LEU A 76 24.59 -3.06 -11.59
CA LEU A 76 23.51 -2.80 -10.64
C LEU A 76 23.04 -1.34 -10.75
N GLU A 77 23.96 -0.39 -10.76
CA GLU A 77 23.68 1.04 -10.90
C GLU A 77 22.94 1.35 -12.21
N ASP A 78 23.40 0.78 -13.34
CA ASP A 78 22.75 0.93 -14.64
C ASP A 78 21.30 0.42 -14.62
N ILE A 79 21.07 -0.79 -14.09
CA ILE A 79 19.72 -1.38 -13.94
C ILE A 79 18.84 -0.53 -13.03
N VAL A 80 19.36 -0.09 -11.89
CA VAL A 80 18.62 0.69 -10.90
C VAL A 80 18.25 2.05 -11.43
N SER A 81 19.12 2.68 -12.22
CA SER A 81 18.85 3.98 -12.85
C SER A 81 17.66 3.93 -13.81
N GLY A 82 17.34 2.75 -14.36
CA GLY A 82 16.15 2.52 -15.18
C GLY A 82 14.84 2.44 -14.40
N TYR A 83 14.89 2.18 -13.09
CA TYR A 83 13.70 2.14 -12.25
C TYR A 83 13.41 3.50 -11.62
N SER A 84 12.40 4.19 -12.13
CA SER A 84 11.96 5.50 -11.64
C SER A 84 11.25 5.44 -10.28
N ASN A 85 10.71 4.27 -9.92
CA ASN A 85 9.87 4.06 -8.73
C ASN A 85 10.51 3.10 -7.71
N VAL A 86 11.81 2.80 -7.85
CA VAL A 86 12.53 1.85 -6.98
C VAL A 86 13.77 2.50 -6.42
N LEU A 87 13.98 2.33 -5.11
CA LEU A 87 15.22 2.62 -4.45
C LEU A 87 15.85 1.36 -3.93
N ILE A 88 17.18 1.32 -3.99
CA ILE A 88 17.94 0.23 -3.40
C ILE A 88 19.02 0.77 -2.48
N SER A 89 19.39 -0.05 -1.52
CA SER A 89 20.58 0.15 -0.70
C SER A 89 21.23 -1.19 -0.44
N LEU A 90 22.55 -1.23 -0.58
CA LEU A 90 23.37 -2.41 -0.38
C LEU A 90 24.27 -2.16 0.82
N ALA A 91 24.19 -3.05 1.81
CA ALA A 91 25.02 -3.02 3.00
C ALA A 91 26.00 -4.19 3.01
N ASP A 92 27.21 -3.99 3.53
CA ASP A 92 28.16 -5.06 3.81
C ASP A 92 27.78 -5.88 5.06
N SER A 93 28.58 -6.90 5.35
CA SER A 93 28.43 -7.78 6.53
C SER A 93 28.53 -7.05 7.87
N HIS A 94 29.09 -5.84 7.90
CA HIS A 94 29.15 -4.97 9.08
C HIS A 94 27.96 -4.02 9.18
N GLY A 95 27.03 -4.08 8.23
CA GLY A 95 25.90 -3.17 8.15
C GLY A 95 26.28 -1.75 7.70
N LYS A 96 27.43 -1.57 7.06
CA LYS A 96 27.81 -0.29 6.44
C LYS A 96 27.29 -0.25 5.01
N THR A 97 26.68 0.86 4.61
CA THR A 97 26.20 1.04 3.23
C THR A 97 27.40 1.09 2.29
N VAL A 98 27.41 0.20 1.30
CA VAL A 98 28.40 0.15 0.21
C VAL A 98 27.90 0.82 -1.06
N TYR A 99 26.58 0.83 -1.28
CA TYR A 99 25.93 1.48 -2.41
C TYR A 99 24.49 1.86 -2.03
N HIS A 100 23.98 2.98 -2.53
CA HIS A 100 22.55 3.29 -2.53
C HIS A 100 22.18 4.01 -3.82
N SER A 101 20.90 3.96 -4.18
CA SER A 101 20.40 4.66 -5.38
C SER A 101 20.75 6.16 -5.34
N PRO A 102 21.25 6.73 -6.45
CA PRO A 102 21.48 8.18 -6.54
C PRO A 102 20.15 8.94 -6.59
N GLY A 103 20.18 10.21 -6.19
CA GLY A 103 18.99 11.08 -6.23
C GLY A 103 18.07 10.99 -5.01
N ALA A 104 18.41 10.16 -4.02
CA ALA A 104 17.73 10.09 -2.73
C ALA A 104 18.72 9.78 -1.58
N PRO A 105 18.40 10.20 -0.34
CA PRO A 105 19.03 9.66 0.85
C PRO A 105 18.95 8.12 0.91
N ASP A 106 19.87 7.51 1.65
CA ASP A 106 19.88 6.06 1.84
C ASP A 106 18.60 5.62 2.59
N ILE A 107 17.82 4.72 1.97
CA ILE A 107 16.59 4.16 2.56
C ILE A 107 16.84 3.47 3.90
N ARG A 108 18.08 3.02 4.16
CA ARG A 108 18.46 2.40 5.44
C ARG A 108 18.34 3.36 6.61
N GLU A 109 18.46 4.67 6.40
CA GLU A 109 18.23 5.68 7.45
C GLU A 109 16.79 5.68 7.96
N PHE A 110 15.84 5.24 7.13
CA PHE A 110 14.41 5.19 7.42
C PHE A 110 13.96 3.83 7.98
N THR A 111 14.85 2.81 7.98
CA THR A 111 14.49 1.47 8.47
C THR A 111 14.18 1.42 9.96
N ARG A 112 14.69 2.38 10.76
CA ARG A 112 14.40 2.49 12.18
C ARG A 112 12.92 2.79 12.46
N ASP A 113 12.31 3.57 11.59
CA ASP A 113 10.90 4.01 11.71
C ASP A 113 9.96 3.17 10.83
N ALA A 114 10.49 2.09 10.23
CA ALA A 114 9.75 1.21 9.37
C ALA A 114 8.65 0.45 10.11
N ILE A 115 7.46 0.40 9.53
CA ILE A 115 6.30 -0.26 10.11
C ILE A 115 6.04 -1.56 9.34
N PRO A 116 5.83 -2.71 10.00
CA PRO A 116 5.44 -3.93 9.31
C PRO A 116 4.17 -3.74 8.47
N ASP A 117 4.19 -4.23 7.23
CA ASP A 117 3.03 -4.12 6.36
C ASP A 117 1.94 -5.14 6.76
N LYS A 118 0.86 -4.65 7.36
CA LYS A 118 -0.30 -5.46 7.76
C LYS A 118 -1.07 -6.05 6.58
N ASP A 119 -0.97 -5.45 5.39
CA ASP A 119 -1.69 -5.87 4.19
C ASP A 119 -0.89 -6.94 3.42
N ALA A 120 0.39 -7.14 3.75
CA ALA A 120 1.24 -8.21 3.23
C ALA A 120 0.90 -9.56 3.88
N ARG A 121 0.48 -10.53 3.06
CA ARG A 121 0.17 -11.90 3.50
C ARG A 121 1.45 -12.73 3.66
N GLY A 122 2.20 -12.46 4.73
CA GLY A 122 3.41 -13.19 5.09
C GLY A 122 4.67 -12.71 4.35
N GLY A 123 5.78 -12.69 5.08
CA GLY A 123 7.07 -12.14 4.62
C GLY A 123 7.50 -10.92 5.43
N GLU A 124 8.80 -10.64 5.43
CA GLU A 124 9.38 -9.46 6.07
C GLU A 124 9.24 -8.24 5.15
N VAL A 125 8.03 -7.72 5.07
CA VAL A 125 7.67 -6.53 4.27
C VAL A 125 7.41 -5.36 5.21
N TYR A 126 8.00 -4.22 4.90
CA TYR A 126 7.93 -3.02 5.72
C TYR A 126 7.45 -1.82 4.91
N LEU A 127 6.80 -0.87 5.56
CA LEU A 127 6.41 0.41 5.01
C LEU A 127 7.35 1.48 5.53
N LEU A 128 7.89 2.29 4.61
CA LEU A 128 8.75 3.44 4.91
C LEU A 128 8.04 4.73 4.56
N SER A 129 8.17 5.72 5.43
CA SER A 129 7.78 7.11 5.16
C SER A 129 9.06 7.93 4.98
N GLY A 130 9.36 8.23 3.72
CA GLY A 130 10.63 8.77 3.27
C GLY A 130 11.59 7.68 2.78
N PRO A 131 12.63 8.05 2.01
CA PRO A 131 12.95 9.41 1.58
C PRO A 131 11.99 9.96 0.52
N THR A 132 11.86 11.30 0.45
CA THR A 132 11.09 11.94 -0.63
C THR A 132 11.96 12.10 -1.87
N ILE A 133 11.43 11.65 -3.00
CA ILE A 133 12.01 11.87 -4.33
C ILE A 133 11.07 12.73 -5.15
N MET A 134 11.64 13.80 -5.68
CA MET A 134 10.99 14.62 -6.70
C MET A 134 11.42 14.13 -8.07
N MET A 135 10.52 13.47 -8.78
CA MET A 135 10.77 13.13 -10.18
C MET A 135 10.41 14.33 -11.06
N PRO A 136 11.29 14.73 -12.01
CA PRO A 136 10.95 15.72 -13.01
C PRO A 136 9.82 15.14 -13.89
N GLY A 137 8.61 15.68 -13.72
CA GLY A 137 7.44 15.25 -14.48
C GLY A 137 7.47 15.79 -15.90
N HIS A 138 7.13 14.95 -16.87
CA HIS A 138 6.69 15.41 -18.19
C HIS A 138 5.22 15.87 -18.10
N GLY A 139 4.96 17.06 -17.52
CA GLY A 139 3.62 17.67 -17.45
C GLY A 139 3.30 18.40 -16.14
N HIS A 140 2.05 18.88 -16.01
CA HIS A 140 1.55 19.71 -14.89
C HIS A 140 1.44 19.01 -13.51
N GLY A 141 1.92 17.77 -13.37
CA GLY A 141 1.90 17.03 -12.11
C GLY A 141 3.27 16.49 -11.78
N HIS A 142 3.93 17.09 -10.78
CA HIS A 142 5.07 16.45 -10.14
C HIS A 142 4.54 15.25 -9.33
N MET A 143 5.02 14.04 -9.64
CA MET A 143 4.76 12.88 -8.79
C MET A 143 5.80 12.88 -7.68
N GLU A 144 5.32 13.10 -6.46
CA GLU A 144 6.11 12.96 -5.24
C GLU A 144 6.10 11.50 -4.83
N HIS A 145 7.29 10.90 -4.72
CA HIS A 145 7.47 9.56 -4.20
C HIS A 145 8.02 9.67 -2.79
N SER A 146 7.19 9.41 -1.79
CA SER A 146 7.54 9.59 -0.37
C SER A 146 7.17 8.39 0.48
N ASN A 147 6.40 7.45 -0.06
CA ASN A 147 5.97 6.25 0.65
C ASN A 147 6.48 5.03 -0.09
N TRP A 148 7.09 4.11 0.65
CA TRP A 148 7.74 2.96 0.06
C TRP A 148 7.33 1.66 0.75
N ARG A 149 7.21 0.59 -0.03
CA ARG A 149 7.16 -0.78 0.46
C ARG A 149 8.51 -1.42 0.27
N MET A 150 9.11 -1.89 1.35
CA MET A 150 10.48 -2.36 1.41
C MET A 150 10.55 -3.84 1.77
N ILE A 151 11.43 -4.56 1.09
CA ILE A 151 11.95 -5.87 1.50
C ILE A 151 13.46 -5.81 1.65
N ASN A 152 14.02 -6.77 2.39
CA ASN A 152 15.46 -6.99 2.44
C ASN A 152 15.79 -8.46 2.20
N LEU A 153 16.95 -8.72 1.60
CA LEU A 153 17.46 -10.07 1.35
C LEU A 153 18.98 -10.11 1.42
N SER A 154 19.53 -11.25 1.84
CA SER A 154 20.98 -11.48 1.87
C SER A 154 21.46 -11.93 0.49
N VAL A 155 22.45 -11.24 -0.09
CA VAL A 155 22.92 -11.45 -1.47
C VAL A 155 24.45 -11.38 -1.55
N GLY A 156 25.00 -11.80 -2.69
CA GLY A 156 26.43 -11.80 -2.96
C GLY A 156 27.11 -13.15 -2.66
N PRO A 157 28.39 -13.28 -3.02
CA PRO A 157 29.16 -14.50 -2.80
C PRO A 157 29.23 -14.84 -1.31
N LEU A 158 29.27 -16.13 -1.00
CA LEU A 158 29.36 -16.59 0.39
C LEU A 158 30.80 -16.46 0.88
N VAL A 159 30.97 -15.76 2.01
CA VAL A 159 32.20 -15.77 2.81
C VAL A 159 31.83 -16.35 4.17
N ASP A 160 32.56 -17.38 4.61
CA ASP A 160 32.26 -18.14 5.83
C ASP A 160 30.82 -18.70 5.89
N GLY A 161 30.27 -19.09 4.73
CA GLY A 161 28.94 -19.66 4.62
C GLY A 161 27.79 -18.65 4.75
N LYS A 162 28.06 -17.34 4.75
CA LYS A 162 27.04 -16.28 4.71
C LYS A 162 27.24 -15.34 3.52
N PRO A 163 26.15 -14.85 2.89
CA PRO A 163 26.25 -13.81 1.88
C PRO A 163 26.90 -12.55 2.45
N ILE A 164 27.79 -11.93 1.69
CA ILE A 164 28.54 -10.75 2.15
C ILE A 164 27.75 -9.45 2.15
N TYR A 165 26.59 -9.42 1.49
CA TYR A 165 25.76 -8.23 1.39
C TYR A 165 24.33 -8.45 1.88
N THR A 166 23.71 -7.37 2.34
CA THR A 166 22.26 -7.27 2.52
C THR A 166 21.73 -6.22 1.57
N LEU A 167 20.84 -6.62 0.68
CA LEU A 167 20.17 -5.75 -0.28
C LEU A 167 18.81 -5.35 0.26
N TYR A 168 18.57 -4.05 0.33
CA TYR A 168 17.30 -3.42 0.65
C TYR A 168 16.71 -2.90 -0.65
N ILE A 169 15.43 -3.19 -0.90
CA ILE A 169 14.71 -2.75 -2.10
C ILE A 169 13.42 -2.11 -1.62
N ALA A 170 13.17 -0.87 -2.05
CA ALA A 170 12.01 -0.07 -1.69
C ALA A 170 11.27 0.35 -2.96
N LEU A 171 10.03 -0.10 -3.12
CA LEU A 171 9.14 0.23 -4.24
C LEU A 171 8.17 1.34 -3.80
N SER A 172 7.99 2.38 -4.61
CA SER A 172 7.06 3.46 -4.26
C SER A 172 5.60 2.98 -4.30
N ILE A 173 4.82 3.39 -3.30
CA ILE A 173 3.41 3.06 -3.14
C ILE A 173 2.50 4.29 -3.15
N ASP A 174 3.03 5.49 -3.41
CA ASP A 174 2.28 6.75 -3.38
C ASP A 174 1.06 6.71 -4.32
N PHE A 175 1.21 6.13 -5.53
CA PHE A 175 0.10 5.94 -6.45
C PHE A 175 -1.02 5.08 -5.86
N HIS A 176 -0.65 3.96 -5.21
CA HIS A 176 -1.61 3.06 -4.56
C HIS A 176 -2.33 3.75 -3.39
N LEU A 177 -1.61 4.52 -2.57
CA LEU A 177 -2.19 5.30 -1.47
C LEU A 177 -3.15 6.38 -1.97
N HIS A 178 -2.77 7.13 -3.01
CA HIS A 178 -3.63 8.13 -3.62
C HIS A 178 -4.91 7.51 -4.19
N TYR A 179 -4.80 6.39 -4.89
CA TYR A 179 -5.97 5.68 -5.43
C TYR A 179 -6.90 5.19 -4.32
N ILE A 180 -6.36 4.57 -3.25
CA ILE A 180 -7.16 4.11 -2.10
C ILE A 180 -7.90 5.27 -1.44
N ASN A 181 -7.23 6.41 -1.25
CA ASN A 181 -7.84 7.59 -0.63
C ASN A 181 -8.97 8.16 -1.48
N ASP A 182 -8.76 8.28 -2.79
CA ASP A 182 -9.79 8.73 -3.72
C ASP A 182 -10.98 7.75 -3.79
N LEU A 183 -10.71 6.45 -3.87
CA LEU A 183 -11.72 5.40 -3.84
C LEU A 183 -12.54 5.46 -2.55
N MET A 184 -11.89 5.57 -1.39
CA MET A 184 -12.55 5.67 -0.08
C MET A 184 -13.46 6.90 -0.02
N ASN A 185 -12.98 8.06 -0.48
CA ASN A 185 -13.77 9.29 -0.51
C ASN A 185 -15.01 9.13 -1.40
N LYS A 186 -14.86 8.58 -2.61
CA LYS A 186 -15.97 8.31 -3.54
C LYS A 186 -17.00 7.35 -2.93
N LEU A 187 -16.54 6.34 -2.21
CA LEU A 187 -17.38 5.30 -1.61
C LEU A 187 -18.19 5.87 -0.43
N ILE A 188 -17.55 6.67 0.43
CA ILE A 188 -18.22 7.37 1.54
C ILE A 188 -19.25 8.37 1.01
N MET A 189 -18.92 9.14 -0.03
CA MET A 189 -19.88 10.05 -0.65
C MET A 189 -21.10 9.30 -1.21
N THR A 190 -20.87 8.21 -1.94
CA THR A 190 -21.94 7.41 -2.53
C THR A 190 -22.83 6.76 -1.46
N ALA A 191 -22.22 6.17 -0.42
CA ALA A 191 -22.95 5.57 0.70
C ALA A 191 -23.80 6.61 1.45
N SER A 192 -23.29 7.85 1.61
CA SER A 192 -24.01 8.95 2.24
C SER A 192 -25.22 9.39 1.41
N ILE A 193 -25.05 9.57 0.10
CA ILE A 193 -26.14 9.94 -0.82
C ILE A 193 -27.24 8.86 -0.81
N ILE A 194 -26.87 7.58 -0.93
CA ILE A 194 -27.83 6.46 -0.91
C ILE A 194 -28.56 6.42 0.43
N SER A 195 -27.85 6.60 1.55
CA SER A 195 -28.46 6.61 2.89
C SER A 195 -29.48 7.75 3.04
N ILE A 196 -29.15 8.96 2.56
CA ILE A 196 -30.08 10.10 2.55
C ILE A 196 -31.32 9.79 1.70
N LEU A 197 -31.15 9.23 0.50
CA LEU A 197 -32.26 8.86 -0.37
C LEU A 197 -33.18 7.81 0.27
N ILE A 198 -32.63 6.81 0.94
CA ILE A 198 -33.40 5.79 1.66
C ILE A 198 -34.21 6.43 2.80
N VAL A 199 -33.60 7.32 3.58
CA VAL A 199 -34.29 8.04 4.66
C VAL A 199 -35.38 8.97 4.11
N PHE A 200 -35.10 9.67 3.01
CA PHE A 200 -36.06 10.58 2.36
C PHE A 200 -37.26 9.81 1.78
N TYR A 201 -37.02 8.71 1.07
CA TYR A 201 -38.09 7.86 0.55
C TYR A 201 -38.96 7.28 1.68
N ARG A 202 -38.34 6.88 2.80
CA ARG A 202 -39.05 6.45 4.00
C ARG A 202 -39.88 7.57 4.63
N ALA A 203 -39.36 8.81 4.67
CA ALA A 203 -40.07 9.95 5.23
C ALA A 203 -41.32 10.31 4.40
N ILE A 204 -41.24 10.17 3.07
CA ILE A 204 -42.38 10.43 2.17
C ILE A 204 -43.39 9.28 2.16
N GLY A 205 -42.93 8.02 2.16
CA GLY A 205 -43.80 6.84 2.15
C GLY A 205 -44.39 6.45 3.51
N GLY A 206 -44.06 7.20 4.57
CA GLY A 206 -44.48 6.96 5.96
C GLY A 206 -45.69 7.78 6.45
N THR A 207 -46.28 8.63 5.60
CA THR A 207 -47.59 9.27 5.81
C THR A 207 -48.70 8.43 5.18
#